data_AF-A0A8T5QIN5-F1
#
_entry.id   AF-A0A8T5QIN5-F1
#
_cell.length_a   1.000
_cell.length_b   1.000
_cell.length_c   1.000
_cell.angle_alpha   90.00
_cell.angle_beta   90.00
_cell.angle_gamma   90.00
#
_symmetry.space_group_name_H-M   'P 1'
#
loop_
_entity.id
_entity.type
_entity.pdbx_description
1 polymer ?
#
loop_
_entity_poly.entity_id
_entity_poly.type
_entity_poly.pdbx_seq_one_letter_code
_entity_poly.pdbx_strand_id
1 'polypeptide(L)' 'MNLTAEIIVKEDINQIEKLFVAEEKTFKNQRAGYELKKSKDKLVLKVKANDSAALRAVLSSITKLLNVYESARKVVKK' A
#
# COMPACT_ATOMS: atom_id res chain seq x y z
N MET A 1 7.07 6.03 19.49
CA MET A 1 5.88 6.81 19.11
C MET A 1 5.11 5.96 18.13
N ASN A 2 3.91 5.49 18.46
CA ASN A 2 3.14 4.65 17.55
C ASN A 2 2.43 5.53 16.51
N LEU A 3 2.72 5.28 15.24
CA LEU A 3 2.21 6.06 14.11
C LEU A 3 1.31 5.19 13.25
N THR A 4 0.28 5.82 12.71
CA THR A 4 -0.64 5.21 11.76
C THR A 4 -0.86 6.11 10.56
N ALA A 5 -0.95 5.52 9.37
CA ALA A 5 -1.34 6.21 8.15
C ALA A 5 -2.33 5.35 7.37
N GLU A 6 -3.21 6.00 6.61
CA GLU A 6 -4.17 5.32 5.74
C GLU A 6 -4.07 5.89 4.33
N ILE A 7 -3.91 4.99 3.34
CA ILE A 7 -4.02 5.33 1.93
C ILE A 7 -5.34 4.78 1.42
N ILE A 8 -6.18 5.65 0.85
CA ILE A 8 -7.50 5.31 0.35
C ILE A 8 -7.49 5.38 -1.16
N VAL A 9 -7.77 4.25 -1.79
CA VAL A 9 -7.86 4.09 -3.24
C VAL A 9 -9.33 3.93 -3.61
N LYS A 10 -9.82 4.75 -4.55
CA LYS A 10 -11.22 4.74 -5.03
C LYS A 10 -11.38 4.24 -6.46
N GLU A 11 -10.28 4.05 -7.17
CA GLU A 11 -10.24 3.60 -8.57
C GLU A 11 -9.41 2.32 -8.70
N ASP A 12 -9.68 1.52 -9.73
CA ASP A 12 -8.95 0.27 -10.03
C ASP A 12 -8.77 -0.66 -8.79
N ILE A 13 -9.75 -0.65 -7.88
CA ILE A 13 -9.71 -1.27 -6.54
C ILE A 13 -9.28 -2.74 -6.63
N ASN A 14 -9.86 -3.49 -7.56
CA ASN A 14 -9.60 -4.93 -7.72
C ASN A 14 -8.18 -5.22 -8.19
N GLN A 15 -7.65 -4.40 -9.11
CA GLN A 15 -6.31 -4.57 -9.65
C GLN A 15 -5.26 -4.22 -8.61
N ILE A 16 -5.47 -3.11 -7.90
CA ILE A 16 -4.57 -2.65 -6.85
C ILE A 16 -4.59 -3.61 -5.66
N GLU A 17 -5.76 -4.13 -5.25
CA GLU A 17 -5.83 -5.17 -4.22
C GLU A 17 -4.97 -6.39 -4.58
N LYS A 18 -5.10 -6.91 -5.81
CA LYS A 18 -4.31 -8.08 -6.26
C LYS A 18 -2.80 -7.83 -6.19
N LEU A 19 -2.36 -6.62 -6.53
CA LEU A 19 -0.96 -6.22 -6.46
C LEU A 19 -0.41 -6.33 -5.03
N PHE A 20 -1.17 -5.83 -4.05
CA PHE A 20 -0.73 -5.78 -2.65
C PHE A 20 -1.06 -7.05 -1.84
N VAL A 21 -1.99 -7.89 -2.29
CA VAL A 21 -2.23 -9.22 -1.69
C VAL A 21 -1.08 -10.18 -2.00
N ALA A 22 -0.41 -10.02 -3.15
CA ALA A 22 0.77 -10.79 -3.51
C ALA A 22 2.03 -10.39 -2.71
N GLU A 23 2.02 -9.24 -2.04
CA GLU A 23 3.13 -8.73 -1.26
C GLU A 23 3.03 -9.16 0.22
N GLU A 24 4.18 -9.42 0.85
CA GLU A 24 4.26 -9.80 2.26
C GLU A 24 3.91 -8.59 3.15
N LYS A 25 2.82 -8.70 3.93
CA LYS A 25 2.21 -7.61 4.72
C LYS A 25 3.02 -7.19 5.96
N THR A 26 4.04 -7.97 6.32
CA THR A 26 4.84 -7.78 7.54
C THR A 26 6.30 -7.57 7.14
N PHE A 27 6.83 -6.37 7.37
CA PHE A 27 8.24 -6.12 7.08
C PHE A 27 9.11 -6.90 8.08
N LYS A 28 10.21 -7.49 7.59
CA LYS A 28 11.13 -8.44 8.27
C LYS A 28 11.50 -8.13 9.74
N ASN A 29 11.34 -6.90 10.20
CA ASN A 29 11.77 -6.46 11.54
C ASN A 29 10.61 -6.18 12.51
N GLN A 30 9.35 -6.51 12.18
CA GLN A 30 8.14 -6.28 13.00
C GLN A 30 7.88 -4.82 13.46
N ARG A 31 8.72 -3.86 13.04
CA ARG A 31 8.63 -2.44 13.42
C ARG A 31 7.57 -1.66 12.68
N ALA A 32 7.09 -2.20 11.55
CA ALA A 32 6.00 -1.65 10.78
C ALA A 32 5.37 -2.71 9.88
N GLY A 33 4.12 -2.50 9.53
CA GLY A 33 3.34 -3.35 8.63
C GLY A 33 2.10 -2.63 8.16
N TYR A 34 1.37 -3.24 7.23
CA TYR A 34 0.10 -2.70 6.78
C TYR A 34 -0.96 -3.78 6.59
N GLU A 35 -2.21 -3.38 6.79
CA GLU A 35 -3.38 -4.20 6.54
C GLU A 35 -4.12 -3.67 5.31
N LEU A 36 -4.59 -4.57 4.44
CA LEU A 36 -5.52 -4.22 3.36
C LEU A 36 -6.95 -4.48 3.81
N LYS A 37 -7.82 -3.49 3.63
CA LYS A 37 -9.27 -3.63 3.79
C LYS A 37 -9.97 -3.12 2.54
N LYS A 38 -10.61 -4.04 1.83
CA LYS A 38 -11.44 -3.70 0.66
C LYS A 38 -12.90 -3.54 1.06
N SER A 39 -13.56 -2.58 0.43
CA SER A 39 -15.01 -2.39 0.43
C SER A 39 -15.48 -2.18 -1.02
N LYS A 40 -16.78 -2.08 -1.25
CA LYS A 40 -17.33 -1.89 -2.62
C LYS A 40 -16.73 -0.67 -3.33
N ASP A 41 -16.57 0.44 -2.61
CA ASP A 41 -16.23 1.74 -3.21
C ASP A 41 -14.81 2.21 -2.90
N LYS A 42 -14.05 1.44 -2.12
CA LYS A 42 -12.68 1.80 -1.75
C LYS A 42 -11.83 0.61 -1.32
N LEU A 43 -10.53 0.75 -1.50
CA LEU A 43 -9.49 -0.04 -0.85
C LEU A 43 -8.74 0.85 0.14
N VAL A 44 -8.54 0.36 1.35
CA VAL A 44 -7.80 1.05 2.42
C VAL A 44 -6.56 0.25 2.78
N LEU A 45 -5.39 0.88 2.65
CA LEU A 45 -4.11 0.37 3.14
C LEU A 45 -3.81 1.07 4.46
N LYS A 46 -3.96 0.34 5.57
CA LYS A 46 -3.73 0.88 6.92
C LYS A 46 -2.35 0.48 7.41
N VAL A 47 -1.45 1.45 7.49
CA VAL A 47 -0.06 1.29 7.95
C VAL A 47 0.02 1.54 9.45
N LYS A 48 0.75 0.69 10.17
CA LYS A 48 1.12 0.87 11.58
C LYS A 48 2.64 0.80 11.69
N ALA A 49 3.24 1.70 12.46
CA ALA A 49 4.68 1.76 12.66
C ALA A 49 5.06 2.26 14.05
N ASN A 50 6.21 1.81 14.58
CA ASN A 50 6.66 2.15 15.93
C ASN A 50 7.50 3.45 16.01
N ASP A 51 7.86 4.00 14.84
CA ASP A 51 8.58 5.26 14.67
C ASP A 51 8.39 5.84 13.25
N SER A 52 8.83 7.09 13.06
CA SER A 52 8.67 7.82 11.80
C SER A 52 9.53 7.27 10.66
N ALA A 53 10.70 6.69 10.95
CA ALA A 53 11.56 6.10 9.94
C ALA A 53 10.93 4.82 9.36
N ALA A 54 10.36 3.98 10.22
CA ALA A 54 9.63 2.78 9.83
C ALA A 54 8.36 3.13 9.05
N LEU A 55 7.60 4.14 9.46
CA LEU A 55 6.45 4.64 8.70
C LEU A 55 6.86 5.08 7.29
N ARG A 56 7.92 5.90 7.18
CA ARG A 56 8.44 6.38 5.90
C ARG A 56 8.86 5.23 4.98
N ALA A 57 9.50 4.20 5.52
CA ALA A 57 9.93 3.05 4.76
C ALA A 57 8.73 2.30 4.13
N VAL A 58 7.68 2.04 4.92
CA VAL A 58 6.48 1.37 4.42
C VAL A 58 5.75 2.20 3.38
N LEU A 59 5.54 3.50 3.65
CA LEU A 59 4.91 4.41 2.68
C LEU A 59 5.72 4.51 1.38
N SER A 60 7.06 4.50 1.46
CA SER A 60 7.93 4.50 0.27
C SER A 60 7.79 3.20 -0.53
N SER A 61 7.62 2.05 0.13
CA SER A 61 7.37 0.77 -0.55
C SER A 61 6.03 0.79 -1.29
N ILE A 62 4.97 1.18 -0.58
CA ILE A 62 3.61 1.25 -1.15
C ILE A 62 3.56 2.19 -2.35
N THR A 63 4.13 3.39 -2.22
CA THR A 63 4.15 4.39 -3.31
C THR A 63 4.96 3.94 -4.51
N LYS A 64 6.07 3.20 -4.33
CA LYS A 64 6.81 2.61 -5.45
C LYS A 64 5.96 1.63 -6.25
N LEU A 65 5.20 0.75 -5.60
CA LEU A 65 4.33 -0.19 -6.28
C LEU A 65 3.18 0.49 -7.01
N LEU A 66 2.60 1.53 -6.41
CA LEU A 66 1.61 2.36 -7.09
C LEU A 66 2.18 3.04 -8.34
N ASN A 67 3.40 3.59 -8.26
CA ASN A 67 4.07 4.18 -9.42
C ASN A 67 4.31 3.16 -10.55
N VAL A 68 4.71 1.93 -10.20
CA VAL A 68 4.87 0.84 -11.18
C VAL A 68 3.52 0.51 -11.84
N TYR A 69 2.45 0.39 -11.04
CA TYR A 69 1.11 0.13 -11.55
C TYR A 69 0.62 1.23 -12.50
N GLU A 70 0.75 2.50 -12.10
CA GLU A 70 0.36 3.65 -12.94
C GLU A 70 1.15 3.68 -14.26
N SER A 71 2.44 3.39 -14.20
CA SER A 71 3.31 3.34 -15.39
C SER A 71 2.89 2.21 -16.33
N ALA A 72 2.67 1.00 -15.79
CA ALA A 72 2.20 -0.14 -16.58
C ALA A 72 0.83 0.14 -17.22
N ARG A 73 -0.09 0.77 -16.47
CA ARG A 73 -1.42 1.16 -16.97
C ARG A 73 -1.34 2.14 -18.14
N LYS A 74 -0.39 3.09 -18.12
CA LYS A 74 -0.17 4.04 -19.22
C LYS A 74 0.34 3.37 -20.48
N VAL A 75 1.16 2.32 -20.36
CA VAL A 75 1.70 1.57 -21.51
C VAL A 75 0.61 0.72 -22.17
N VAL A 76 -0.24 0.07 -21.38
CA VAL A 76 -1.31 -0.82 -21.90
C VAL A 76 -2.47 -0.04 -22.54
N LYS A 77 -2.69 1.22 -22.15
CA LYS A 77 -3.72 2.09 -22.76
C LYS A 77 -3.25 2.79 -24.06
N LYS A 78 -2.04 2.53 -24.53
CA LYS A 78 -1.46 3.11 -25.74
C LYS A 78 -1.59 2.13 -26.91
#